data_AF-A0AA40SYQ7-F1
#
_entry.id   AF-A0AA40SYQ7-F1
#
_cell.length_a   1.000
_cell.length_b   1.000
_cell.length_c   1.000
_cell.angle_alpha   90.00
_cell.angle_beta   90.00
_cell.angle_gamma   90.00
#
_symmetry.space_group_name_H-M   'P 1'
#
loop_
_entity.id
_entity.type
_entity.pdbx_description
1 polymer ?
#
loop_
_entity_poly.entity_id
_entity_poly.type
_entity_poly.pdbx_seq_one_letter_code
_entity_poly.pdbx_strand_id
1 'polypeptide(L)'
;MDALTINFAPILQITDEQFFQLCQINELIRFERNANGTLLLMPLVGGLTSNRNANLTAQLGVWNRNESLGIAFGSSVGFILPNGAVRSPNASWLKRERWDSLTQEQKERFPPVCPDFVVELRSAPDSLIRLQNKMQEYQDNGARLSWLIDLETRQVEIYRSARDVEVLQSPASLSGEDILSEFVLNLENIW
;
A
#
# COMPACT_ATOMS: atom_id res chain seq x y z
N MET A 1 0.38 17.00 -6.28
CA MET A 1 1.51 16.77 -7.16
C MET A 1 1.38 15.35 -7.65
N ASP A 2 1.29 15.20 -8.95
CA ASP A 2 1.33 13.89 -9.58
C ASP A 2 2.76 13.37 -9.51
N ALA A 3 2.91 12.05 -9.44
CA ALA A 3 4.24 11.44 -9.43
C ALA A 3 4.94 11.71 -10.77
N LEU A 4 6.24 12.00 -10.73
CA LEU A 4 7.05 12.06 -11.94
C LEU A 4 6.99 10.71 -12.63
N THR A 5 6.56 10.69 -13.89
CA THR A 5 6.30 9.45 -14.63
C THR A 5 7.25 9.33 -15.82
N ILE A 6 7.83 8.14 -16.00
CA ILE A 6 8.65 7.80 -17.17
C ILE A 6 7.92 6.74 -17.99
N ASN A 7 7.69 7.04 -19.28
CA ASN A 7 7.09 6.12 -20.23
C ASN A 7 8.13 5.64 -21.25
N PHE A 8 8.30 4.33 -21.34
CA PHE A 8 9.25 3.70 -22.25
C PHE A 8 8.61 3.19 -23.55
N ALA A 9 7.28 3.25 -23.69
CA ALA A 9 6.59 2.71 -24.86
C ALA A 9 6.76 3.60 -26.10
N PRO A 10 6.89 3.02 -27.32
CA PRO A 10 6.99 1.58 -27.60
C PRO A 10 8.44 1.05 -27.58
N ILE A 11 9.40 1.86 -27.10
CA ILE A 11 10.85 1.62 -27.21
C ILE A 11 11.29 0.39 -26.42
N LEU A 12 10.80 0.25 -25.18
CA LEU A 12 11.21 -0.80 -24.26
C LEU A 12 10.03 -1.21 -23.36
N GLN A 13 9.90 -2.51 -23.13
CA GLN A 13 9.04 -3.07 -22.10
C GLN A 13 9.92 -3.67 -20.99
N ILE A 14 9.77 -3.15 -19.77
CA ILE A 14 10.56 -3.58 -18.60
C ILE A 14 9.86 -4.78 -17.96
N THR A 15 10.54 -5.93 -17.90
CA THR A 15 10.04 -7.13 -17.20
C THR A 15 10.05 -6.95 -15.69
N ASP A 16 9.38 -7.84 -14.94
CA ASP A 16 9.37 -7.79 -13.47
C ASP A 16 10.77 -7.90 -12.87
N GLU A 17 11.60 -8.78 -13.45
CA GLU A 17 13.00 -8.94 -13.02
C GLU A 17 13.82 -7.67 -13.30
N GLN A 18 13.68 -7.09 -14.49
CA GLN A 18 14.38 -5.85 -14.82
C GLN A 18 13.91 -4.69 -13.94
N PHE A 19 12.61 -4.63 -13.61
CA PHE A 19 12.08 -3.60 -12.73
C PHE A 19 12.60 -3.77 -11.29
N PHE A 20 12.63 -5.00 -10.78
CA PHE A 20 13.22 -5.29 -9.47
C PHE A 20 14.71 -4.88 -9.43
N GLN A 21 15.49 -5.29 -10.42
CA GLN A 21 16.91 -4.92 -10.54
C GLN A 21 17.11 -3.41 -10.66
N LEU A 22 16.28 -2.72 -11.44
CA LEU A 22 16.30 -1.26 -11.55
C LEU A 22 16.12 -0.60 -10.16
N CYS A 23 15.19 -1.10 -9.35
CA CYS A 23 14.99 -0.62 -7.98
C CYS A 23 16.21 -0.89 -7.10
N GLN A 24 16.83 -2.07 -7.20
CA GLN A 24 18.03 -2.42 -6.40
C GLN A 24 19.25 -1.57 -6.78
N ILE A 25 19.45 -1.29 -8.08
CA ILE A 25 20.57 -0.47 -8.56
C ILE A 25 20.40 1.00 -8.17
N ASN A 26 19.15 1.47 -8.12
CA ASN A 26 18.81 2.86 -7.80
C ASN A 26 18.23 2.96 -6.38
N GLU A 27 18.96 2.43 -5.39
CA GLU A 27 18.49 2.26 -4.00
C GLU A 27 17.95 3.54 -3.31
N LEU A 28 18.35 4.73 -3.79
CA LEU A 28 17.91 6.02 -3.26
C LEU A 28 16.57 6.49 -3.84
N ILE A 29 16.06 5.84 -4.88
CA ILE A 29 14.81 6.20 -5.56
C ILE A 29 13.77 5.12 -5.30
N ARG A 30 12.61 5.52 -4.78
CA ARG A 30 11.46 4.62 -4.67
C ARG A 30 10.69 4.65 -5.98
N PHE A 31 10.42 3.47 -6.53
CA PHE A 31 9.64 3.32 -7.75
C PHE A 31 8.32 2.58 -7.48
N GLU A 32 7.29 2.99 -8.20
CA GLU A 32 6.14 2.14 -8.52
C GLU A 32 6.06 1.94 -10.04
N ARG A 33 5.29 0.94 -10.48
CA ARG A 33 5.05 0.69 -11.91
C ARG A 33 3.55 0.54 -12.14
N ASN A 34 3.00 1.29 -13.09
CA ASN A 34 1.62 1.10 -13.54
C ASN A 34 1.47 -0.19 -14.35
N ALA A 35 0.25 -0.71 -14.47
CA ALA A 35 -0.07 -1.88 -15.29
C ALA A 35 0.35 -1.74 -16.77
N ASN A 36 0.38 -0.50 -17.30
CA ASN A 36 0.84 -0.21 -18.66
C ASN A 36 2.38 -0.12 -18.80
N GLY A 37 3.14 -0.38 -17.72
CA GLY A 37 4.60 -0.36 -17.71
C GLY A 37 5.25 0.99 -17.44
N THR A 38 4.50 2.10 -17.30
CA THR A 38 5.10 3.39 -16.95
C THR A 38 5.60 3.40 -15.51
N LEU A 39 6.78 3.96 -15.27
CA LEU A 39 7.38 4.05 -13.94
C LEU A 39 6.99 5.35 -13.26
N LEU A 40 6.68 5.29 -11.96
CA LEU A 40 6.43 6.44 -11.12
C LEU A 40 7.59 6.57 -10.13
N LEU A 41 8.15 7.78 -10.05
CA LEU A 41 9.18 8.11 -9.07
C LEU A 41 8.51 8.69 -7.85
N MET A 42 8.68 8.01 -6.72
CA MET A 42 8.12 8.39 -5.44
C MET A 42 9.19 9.14 -4.63
N PRO A 43 9.00 10.44 -4.33
CA PRO A 43 9.97 11.19 -3.55
C PRO A 43 9.98 10.73 -2.09
N LEU A 44 11.04 11.10 -1.37
CA LEU A 44 11.06 10.98 0.08
C LEU A 44 9.96 11.84 0.70
N VAL A 45 9.37 11.35 1.79
CA VAL A 45 8.34 12.06 2.54
C VAL A 45 8.95 12.88 3.68
N GLY A 46 8.26 13.93 4.12
CA GLY A 46 8.65 14.74 5.27
C GLY A 46 8.56 13.98 6.60
N GLY A 47 9.25 14.49 7.63
CA GLY A 47 9.35 13.83 8.94
C GLY A 47 8.01 13.59 9.65
N LEU A 48 7.06 14.51 9.53
CA LEU A 48 5.73 14.36 10.15
C LEU A 48 4.94 13.21 9.50
N THR A 49 4.87 13.16 8.16
CA THR A 49 4.25 12.06 7.42
C THR A 49 4.93 10.72 7.77
N SER A 50 6.26 10.71 7.83
CA SER A 50 7.03 9.52 8.22
C SER A 50 6.71 9.05 9.64
N ASN A 51 6.63 9.97 10.61
CA ASN A 51 6.27 9.65 12.00
C ASN A 51 4.85 9.09 12.13
N ARG A 52 3.87 9.67 11.43
CA ARG A 52 2.50 9.15 11.40
C ARG A 52 2.44 7.74 10.80
N ASN A 53 3.18 7.50 9.72
CA ASN A 53 3.29 6.17 9.13
C ASN A 53 3.99 5.15 10.05
N ALA A 54 4.98 5.59 10.83
CA ALA A 54 5.62 4.76 11.84
C ALA A 54 4.62 4.33 12.93
N ASN A 55 3.76 5.24 13.41
CA ASN A 55 2.71 4.91 14.38
C ASN A 55 1.68 3.93 13.79
N LEU A 56 1.25 4.13 12.54
CA LEU A 56 0.38 3.20 11.81
C LEU A 56 0.97 1.78 11.73
N THR A 57 2.19 1.68 11.20
CA THR A 57 2.87 0.39 11.00
C THR A 57 3.22 -0.30 12.33
N ALA A 58 3.53 0.46 13.38
CA ALA A 58 3.76 -0.08 14.72
C ALA A 58 2.50 -0.74 15.30
N GLN A 59 1.34 -0.08 15.21
CA GLN A 59 0.07 -0.63 15.69
C GLN A 59 -0.30 -1.93 14.94
N LEU A 60 -0.21 -1.90 13.60
CA LEU A 60 -0.48 -3.09 12.77
C LEU A 60 0.50 -4.23 13.09
N GLY A 61 1.79 -3.92 13.25
CA GLY A 61 2.82 -4.90 13.57
C GLY A 61 2.66 -5.52 14.96
N VAL A 62 2.30 -4.73 15.97
CA VAL A 62 2.01 -5.24 17.32
C VAL A 62 0.83 -6.19 17.31
N TRP A 63 -0.29 -5.79 16.71
CA TRP A 63 -1.47 -6.63 16.57
C TRP A 63 -1.13 -7.94 15.83
N ASN A 64 -0.45 -7.86 14.68
CA ASN A 64 -0.13 -9.05 13.89
C ASN A 64 0.78 -10.04 14.63
N ARG A 65 1.68 -9.57 15.49
CA ARG A 65 2.53 -10.45 16.32
C ARG A 65 1.72 -11.21 17.36
N ASN A 66 0.71 -10.59 17.96
CA ASN A 66 -0.11 -11.21 18.99
C ASN A 66 -1.04 -12.27 18.39
N GLU A 67 -1.70 -11.95 17.28
CA GLU A 67 -2.70 -12.83 16.65
C GLU A 67 -2.07 -13.90 15.74
N SER A 68 -0.88 -13.63 15.20
CA SER A 68 -0.16 -14.52 14.26
C SER A 68 -0.96 -14.95 13.02
N LEU A 69 -2.01 -14.22 12.65
CA LEU A 69 -2.91 -14.55 11.52
C LEU A 69 -2.31 -14.27 10.13
N GLY A 70 -1.22 -13.49 10.05
CA GLY A 70 -0.59 -13.11 8.78
C GLY A 70 0.77 -12.45 8.93
N ILE A 71 1.12 -11.69 7.89
CA ILE A 71 2.37 -10.92 7.79
C ILE A 71 2.02 -9.46 7.54
N ALA A 72 2.47 -8.59 8.43
CA ALA A 72 2.38 -7.14 8.26
C ALA A 72 3.65 -6.61 7.58
N PHE A 73 3.48 -5.66 6.66
CA PHE A 73 4.56 -5.02 5.93
C PHE A 73 4.52 -3.50 6.10
N GLY A 74 5.71 -2.90 6.14
CA GLY A 74 5.88 -1.45 6.13
C GLY A 74 5.89 -0.86 4.71
N SER A 75 6.20 0.44 4.62
CA SER A 75 6.07 1.25 3.40
C SER A 75 7.14 1.09 2.31
N SER A 76 7.94 0.04 2.32
CA SER A 76 9.09 -0.10 1.39
C SER A 76 9.03 -1.34 0.50
N VAL A 77 8.08 -2.25 0.74
CA VAL A 77 7.89 -3.42 -0.11
C VAL A 77 7.11 -3.04 -1.36
N GLY A 78 7.47 -3.59 -2.51
CA GLY A 78 6.64 -3.58 -3.72
C GLY A 78 5.88 -4.90 -3.85
N PHE A 79 4.60 -4.83 -4.21
CA PHE A 79 3.78 -5.99 -4.55
C PHE A 79 3.44 -5.97 -6.03
N ILE A 80 3.65 -7.09 -6.73
CA ILE A 80 3.19 -7.24 -8.11
C ILE A 80 1.72 -7.66 -8.05
N LEU A 81 0.83 -6.76 -8.45
CA LEU A 81 -0.61 -7.00 -8.50
C LEU A 81 -0.97 -7.89 -9.71
N PRO A 82 -2.11 -8.62 -9.69
CA PRO A 82 -2.59 -9.43 -10.83
C PRO A 82 -2.64 -8.71 -12.18
N ASN A 83 -2.89 -7.40 -12.21
CA ASN A 83 -2.88 -6.59 -13.43
C ASN A 83 -1.46 -6.20 -13.92
N GLY A 84 -0.41 -6.63 -13.23
CA GLY A 84 1.00 -6.34 -13.56
C GLY A 84 1.56 -5.04 -12.98
N ALA A 85 0.74 -4.22 -12.33
CA ALA A 85 1.21 -3.04 -11.60
C ALA A 85 2.09 -3.46 -10.40
N VAL A 86 3.05 -2.63 -10.04
CA VAL A 86 3.83 -2.78 -8.80
C VAL A 86 3.55 -1.61 -7.88
N ARG A 87 2.96 -1.90 -6.72
CA ARG A 87 2.56 -0.89 -5.73
C ARG A 87 3.23 -1.08 -4.39
N SER A 88 3.50 0.03 -3.72
CA SER A 88 4.09 0.09 -2.38
C SER A 88 3.16 0.88 -1.45
N PRO A 89 2.25 0.20 -0.72
CA PRO A 89 1.33 0.87 0.20
C PRO A 89 2.07 1.38 1.45
N ASN A 90 1.50 2.34 2.17
CA ASN A 90 2.10 2.86 3.41
C ASN A 90 2.15 1.81 4.54
N ALA A 91 1.11 0.99 4.62
CA ALA A 91 1.07 -0.23 5.41
C ALA A 91 0.26 -1.30 4.67
N SER A 92 0.59 -2.56 4.88
CA SER A 92 -0.21 -3.65 4.32
C SER A 92 -0.12 -4.92 5.17
N TRP A 93 -1.09 -5.80 4.97
CA TRP A 93 -1.13 -7.10 5.61
C TRP A 93 -1.61 -8.18 4.64
N LEU A 94 -0.99 -9.34 4.73
CA LEU A 94 -1.31 -10.52 3.94
C LEU A 94 -1.57 -11.70 4.88
N LYS A 95 -2.65 -12.42 4.65
CA LYS A 95 -3.00 -13.62 5.41
C LYS A 95 -1.89 -14.68 5.30
N ARG A 96 -1.62 -15.38 6.39
CA ARG A 96 -0.48 -16.30 6.51
C ARG A 96 -0.46 -17.36 5.43
N GLU A 97 -1.62 -17.98 5.15
CA GLU A 97 -1.74 -19.01 4.11
C GLU A 97 -1.32 -18.51 2.71
N ARG A 98 -1.63 -17.25 2.38
CA ARG A 98 -1.27 -16.64 1.10
C ARG A 98 0.22 -16.36 1.05
N TRP A 99 0.81 -15.88 2.15
CA TRP A 99 2.26 -15.71 2.24
C TRP A 99 3.01 -17.04 2.14
N ASP A 100 2.58 -18.05 2.87
CA ASP A 100 3.25 -19.35 2.93
C ASP A 100 3.17 -20.11 1.60
N SER A 101 2.16 -19.82 0.77
CA SER A 101 2.05 -20.34 -0.60
C SER A 101 3.10 -19.81 -1.58
N LEU A 102 3.77 -18.69 -1.25
CA LEU A 102 4.82 -18.12 -2.08
C LEU A 102 6.13 -18.90 -1.96
N THR A 103 6.87 -19.00 -3.06
CA THR A 103 8.23 -19.55 -3.06
C THR A 103 9.18 -18.64 -2.29
N GLN A 104 10.31 -19.17 -1.84
CA GLN A 104 11.33 -18.35 -1.17
C GLN A 104 11.82 -17.20 -2.06
N GLU A 105 12.02 -17.45 -3.36
CA GLU A 105 12.43 -16.42 -4.33
C GLU A 105 11.39 -15.29 -4.44
N GLN A 106 10.09 -15.63 -4.43
CA GLN A 106 9.01 -14.63 -4.44
C GLN A 106 8.99 -13.79 -3.14
N LYS A 107 9.32 -14.40 -2.00
CA LYS A 107 9.39 -13.72 -0.70
C LYS A 107 10.61 -12.79 -0.59
N GLU A 108 11.71 -13.10 -1.28
CA GLU A 108 12.95 -12.31 -1.30
C GLU A 108 12.92 -11.15 -2.32
N ARG A 109 11.92 -11.14 -3.22
CA ARG A 109 11.70 -10.08 -4.22
C ARG A 109 10.42 -9.29 -3.93
N PHE A 110 9.78 -8.74 -4.96
CA PHE A 110 8.42 -8.20 -4.88
C PHE A 110 7.40 -9.36 -4.93
N PRO A 111 6.63 -9.61 -3.85
CA PRO A 111 5.69 -10.71 -3.83
C PRO A 111 4.60 -10.53 -4.91
N PRO A 112 4.34 -11.55 -5.75
CA PRO A 112 3.33 -11.47 -6.82
C PRO A 112 1.93 -11.76 -6.29
N VAL A 113 1.49 -10.91 -5.36
CA VAL A 113 0.22 -11.05 -4.66
C VAL A 113 -0.29 -9.68 -4.24
N CYS A 114 -1.60 -9.42 -4.42
CA CYS A 114 -2.24 -8.27 -3.80
C CYS A 114 -2.44 -8.54 -2.30
N PRO A 115 -2.01 -7.64 -1.40
CA PRO A 115 -2.31 -7.77 0.04
C PRO A 115 -3.82 -7.87 0.32
N ASP A 116 -4.19 -8.55 1.40
CA ASP A 116 -5.59 -8.61 1.85
C ASP A 116 -6.05 -7.26 2.42
N PHE A 117 -5.10 -6.53 3.02
CA PHE A 117 -5.34 -5.22 3.60
C PHE A 117 -4.25 -4.23 3.21
N VAL A 118 -4.65 -3.00 2.86
CA VAL A 118 -3.72 -1.90 2.52
C VAL A 118 -4.17 -0.57 3.13
N VAL A 119 -3.20 0.28 3.45
CA VAL A 119 -3.44 1.66 3.89
C VAL A 119 -2.61 2.60 3.04
N GLU A 120 -3.24 3.67 2.58
CA GLU A 120 -2.59 4.84 1.97
C GLU A 120 -2.82 6.06 2.87
N LEU A 121 -1.74 6.81 3.12
CA LEU A 121 -1.74 8.07 3.84
C LEU A 121 -1.56 9.19 2.83
N ARG A 122 -2.58 10.03 2.66
CA ARG A 122 -2.45 11.25 1.87
C ARG A 122 -1.83 12.35 2.71
N SER A 123 -0.75 12.95 2.20
CA SER A 123 -0.18 14.17 2.76
C SER A 123 0.14 15.18 1.67
N ALA A 124 0.03 16.48 1.94
CA ALA A 124 0.36 17.51 0.97
C ALA A 124 1.78 17.29 0.39
N PRO A 125 1.96 17.34 -0.94
CA PRO A 125 1.01 17.77 -1.96
C PRO A 125 0.24 16.64 -2.66
N ASP A 126 0.11 15.42 -2.13
CA ASP A 126 -0.48 14.27 -2.84
C ASP A 126 -1.88 14.53 -3.42
N SER A 127 -2.06 14.06 -4.66
CA SER A 127 -3.35 14.12 -5.38
C SER A 127 -4.33 13.10 -4.81
N LEU A 128 -5.49 13.57 -4.33
CA LEU A 128 -6.57 12.72 -3.81
C LEU A 128 -7.06 11.74 -4.87
N ILE A 129 -7.36 12.24 -6.07
CA ILE A 129 -7.88 11.43 -7.20
C ILE A 129 -6.88 10.32 -7.56
N ARG A 130 -5.58 10.62 -7.56
CA ARG A 130 -4.54 9.61 -7.82
C ARG A 130 -4.58 8.49 -6.78
N LEU A 131 -4.71 8.84 -5.51
CA LEU A 131 -4.80 7.86 -4.43
C LEU A 131 -6.11 7.07 -4.50
N GLN A 132 -7.25 7.72 -4.73
CA GLN A 132 -8.55 7.04 -4.94
C GLN A 132 -8.49 6.03 -6.10
N ASN A 133 -7.87 6.39 -7.22
CA ASN A 133 -7.63 5.46 -8.34
C ASN A 133 -6.74 4.28 -7.92
N LYS A 134 -5.73 4.52 -7.09
CA LYS A 134 -4.87 3.47 -6.52
C LYS A 134 -5.66 2.56 -5.56
N MET A 135 -6.55 3.11 -4.74
CA MET A 135 -7.44 2.34 -3.86
C MET A 135 -8.40 1.44 -4.65
N GLN A 136 -8.97 1.96 -5.75
CA GLN A 136 -9.78 1.16 -6.65
C GLN A 136 -8.95 0.05 -7.31
N GLU A 137 -7.74 0.37 -7.78
CA GLU A 137 -6.84 -0.63 -8.35
C GLU A 137 -6.53 -1.77 -7.35
N TYR A 138 -6.29 -1.46 -6.07
CA TYR A 138 -6.11 -2.50 -5.06
C TYR A 138 -7.34 -3.41 -4.92
N GLN A 139 -8.56 -2.84 -4.90
CA GLN A 139 -9.79 -3.64 -4.83
C GLN A 139 -9.98 -4.54 -6.06
N ASP A 140 -9.76 -3.98 -7.26
CA ASP A 140 -9.88 -4.71 -8.53
C ASP A 140 -8.88 -5.88 -8.61
N ASN A 141 -7.79 -5.79 -7.84
CA ASN A 141 -6.72 -6.77 -7.76
C ASN A 141 -6.82 -7.71 -6.53
N GLY A 142 -7.89 -7.60 -5.75
CA GLY A 142 -8.22 -8.55 -4.69
C GLY A 142 -7.91 -8.11 -3.26
N ALA A 143 -7.62 -6.83 -3.00
CA ALA A 143 -7.63 -6.29 -1.65
C ALA A 143 -9.04 -6.40 -1.05
N ARG A 144 -9.13 -6.87 0.20
CA ARG A 144 -10.41 -7.14 0.88
C ARG A 144 -10.89 -5.95 1.70
N LEU A 145 -9.96 -5.22 2.30
CA LEU A 145 -10.20 -3.98 3.04
C LEU A 145 -9.07 -2.99 2.74
N SER A 146 -9.40 -1.74 2.46
CA SER A 146 -8.39 -0.71 2.22
C SER A 146 -8.81 0.61 2.85
N TRP A 147 -7.86 1.33 3.45
CA TRP A 147 -8.09 2.66 4.02
C TRP A 147 -7.28 3.74 3.29
N LEU A 148 -7.94 4.80 2.85
CA LEU A 148 -7.29 6.04 2.44
C LEU A 148 -7.51 7.07 3.55
N ILE A 149 -6.44 7.37 4.27
CA ILE A 149 -6.45 8.32 5.38
C ILE A 149 -5.93 9.66 4.85
N ASP A 150 -6.83 10.63 4.78
CA ASP A 150 -6.50 11.99 4.37
C ASP A 150 -6.15 12.85 5.58
N LEU A 151 -4.85 13.13 5.75
CA LEU A 151 -4.33 13.89 6.87
C LEU A 151 -4.63 15.40 6.77
N GLU A 152 -4.99 15.91 5.59
CA GLU A 152 -5.33 17.33 5.40
C GLU A 152 -6.77 17.61 5.85
N THR A 153 -7.69 16.76 5.41
CA THR A 153 -9.13 16.92 5.67
C THR A 153 -9.60 16.12 6.89
N ARG A 154 -8.71 15.29 7.46
CA ARG A 154 -9.00 14.33 8.54
C ARG A 154 -10.15 13.40 8.16
N GLN A 155 -10.20 13.01 6.90
CA GLN A 155 -11.21 12.08 6.38
C GLN A 155 -10.59 10.70 6.22
N VAL A 156 -11.38 9.66 6.42
CA VAL A 156 -11.01 8.29 6.06
C VAL A 156 -12.01 7.76 5.05
N GLU A 157 -11.51 7.26 3.94
CA GLU A 157 -12.29 6.46 3.00
C GLU A 157 -12.00 4.98 3.23
N ILE A 158 -13.05 4.18 3.41
CA ILE A 158 -12.99 2.74 3.66
C ILE A 158 -13.55 2.01 2.44
N TYR A 159 -12.70 1.20 1.85
CA TYR A 159 -12.99 0.42 0.65
C TYR A 159 -13.12 -1.06 1.03
N ARG A 160 -14.18 -1.71 0.57
CA ARG A 160 -14.49 -3.12 0.85
C ARG A 160 -14.98 -3.79 -0.42
N SER A 161 -14.63 -5.06 -0.59
CA SER A 161 -15.08 -5.82 -1.75
C SER A 161 -16.61 -5.77 -1.90
N ALA A 162 -17.07 -5.39 -3.09
CA ALA A 162 -18.48 -5.32 -3.47
C ALA A 162 -19.36 -4.41 -2.57
N ARG A 163 -18.79 -3.36 -1.97
CA ARG A 163 -19.55 -2.33 -1.25
C ARG A 163 -19.16 -0.93 -1.72
N ASP A 164 -20.07 0.01 -1.54
CA ASP A 164 -19.77 1.43 -1.74
C ASP A 164 -18.72 1.91 -0.75
N VAL A 165 -17.94 2.91 -1.17
CA VAL A 165 -16.93 3.55 -0.33
C VAL A 165 -17.61 4.24 0.85
N GLU A 166 -17.22 3.86 2.05
CA GLU A 166 -17.66 4.54 3.26
C GLU A 166 -16.71 5.68 3.59
N VAL A 167 -17.26 6.83 3.96
CA VAL A 167 -16.49 8.03 4.30
C VAL A 167 -16.75 8.42 5.74
N LEU A 168 -15.69 8.48 6.54
CA LEU A 168 -15.73 8.91 7.94
C LEU A 168 -15.01 10.25 8.09
N GLN A 169 -15.66 11.18 8.79
CA GLN A 169 -15.06 12.47 9.14
C GLN A 169 -14.45 12.42 10.54
N SER A 170 -13.14 12.69 10.61
CA SER A 170 -12.34 12.76 11.84
C SER A 170 -12.58 11.60 12.83
N PRO A 171 -12.59 10.32 12.39
CA PRO A 171 -12.79 9.21 13.31
C PRO A 171 -11.67 9.12 14.36
N ALA A 172 -12.01 8.69 15.58
CA ALA A 172 -11.00 8.44 16.61
C ALA A 172 -10.23 7.12 16.36
N SER A 173 -10.90 6.15 15.75
CA SER A 173 -10.33 4.83 15.44
C SER A 173 -11.00 4.16 14.25
N LEU A 174 -10.38 3.11 13.72
CA LEU A 174 -10.90 2.26 12.64
C LEU A 174 -10.84 0.79 13.04
N SER A 175 -11.91 0.04 12.78
CA SER A 175 -11.93 -1.41 12.97
C SER A 175 -11.42 -2.13 11.73
N GLY A 176 -10.55 -3.12 11.93
CA GLY A 176 -10.09 -4.04 10.89
C GLY A 176 -11.13 -5.08 10.45
N GLU A 177 -12.33 -5.05 11.02
CA GLU A 177 -13.48 -5.89 10.66
C GLU A 177 -13.17 -7.40 10.70
N ASP A 178 -13.77 -8.17 9.80
CA ASP A 178 -13.51 -9.60 9.64
C ASP A 178 -12.18 -9.88 8.92
N ILE A 179 -11.51 -8.86 8.40
CA ILE A 179 -10.25 -8.99 7.66
C ILE A 179 -9.06 -9.07 8.63
N LEU A 180 -9.05 -8.19 9.63
CA LEU A 180 -8.05 -8.11 10.69
C LEU A 180 -8.79 -8.23 12.02
N SER A 181 -9.11 -9.47 12.41
CA SER A 181 -9.91 -9.74 13.60
C SER A 181 -9.35 -9.02 14.84
N GLU A 182 -10.22 -8.30 15.53
CA GLU A 182 -9.91 -7.53 16.75
C GLU A 182 -8.92 -6.36 16.55
N PHE A 183 -8.44 -6.11 15.34
CA PHE A 183 -7.61 -4.95 15.07
C PHE A 183 -8.42 -3.66 15.17
N VAL A 184 -7.92 -2.71 15.95
CA VAL A 184 -8.43 -1.35 16.01
C VAL A 184 -7.26 -0.41 15.84
N LEU A 185 -7.25 0.38 14.77
CA LEU A 185 -6.27 1.44 14.58
C LEU A 185 -6.72 2.68 15.36
N ASN A 186 -5.91 3.12 16.32
CA ASN A 186 -6.09 4.42 16.98
C ASN A 186 -5.45 5.52 16.12
N LEU A 187 -6.24 6.53 15.76
CA LEU A 187 -5.82 7.62 14.88
C LEU A 187 -5.29 8.85 15.62
N GLU A 188 -5.33 8.90 16.95
CA GLU A 188 -4.84 10.04 17.76
C GLU A 188 -3.40 10.45 17.41
N ASN A 189 -2.50 9.47 17.30
CA ASN A 189 -1.09 9.68 16.93
C ASN A 189 -0.84 9.67 15.41
N ILE A 190 -1.91 9.65 14.61
CA ILE A 190 -1.88 9.72 13.14
C ILE A 190 -2.41 11.07 12.64
N TRP A 191 -3.32 11.73 13.40
CA TRP A 191 -3.90 13.04 13.07
C TRP A 191 -2.97 14.25 13.18
#